data_AF-A0A2U2SL94-F1
#
_entry.id   AF-A0A2U2SL94-F1
#
_cell.length_a   1.000
_cell.length_b   1.000
_cell.length_c   1.000
_cell.angle_alpha   90.00
_cell.angle_beta   90.00
_cell.angle_gamma   90.00
#
_symmetry.space_group_name_H-M   'P 1'
#
loop_
_entity.id
_entity.type
_entity.pdbx_description
1 polymer ?
#
loop_
_entity_poly.entity_id
_entity_poly.type
_entity_poly.pdbx_seq_one_letter_code
_entity_poly.pdbx_strand_id
1 'polypeptide(L)'
;MYPNLVLALSDQGWNQSAFELRDLPPTPAEEWQRTLAFVGLGLAEKAAMARSVEALMGRAVELIVSTYDYLQKFPETAAILGWEDTVDQEHLEERRRFFTIWLSRTLGMDTSDEFAAYLFRAGKFHAGHGPRRIHTPATYVTASIGSVLAFFAQILGEAGLPSKDLAEAMRGWSKYLTAQLNLMLFGYHIARQFESGNLPIPVKLFGTVRPIIGKSEVVVRVHSGDTVADVLGKFFSYYPEARALALEKYWDTEEKSHTEWLDVVSVSIFRKGWRILLNGRDLNYEGGFYHPLRSQDEVAIFPPGR
;
A
#
# COMPACT_ATOMS: atom_id res chain seq x y z
N MET A 1 18.86 21.16 29.72
CA MET A 1 17.57 21.80 30.01
C MET A 1 16.58 21.18 29.03
N TYR A 2 15.84 20.17 29.47
CA TYR A 2 14.95 19.39 28.61
C TYR A 2 13.71 20.23 28.25
N PRO A 3 13.23 20.22 27.00
CA PRO A 3 12.01 20.93 26.65
C PRO A 3 10.82 20.23 27.33
N ASN A 4 9.99 21.03 27.99
CA ASN A 4 8.75 20.60 28.62
C ASN A 4 7.86 19.87 27.60
N LEU A 5 7.65 18.58 27.82
CA LEU A 5 6.51 17.84 27.27
C LEU A 5 5.25 18.48 27.86
N VAL A 6 4.61 19.34 27.08
CA VAL A 6 3.27 19.82 27.39
C VAL A 6 2.32 18.64 27.15
N LEU A 7 2.03 17.90 28.22
CA LEU A 7 0.84 17.05 28.29
C LEU A 7 -0.36 17.99 28.23
N ALA A 8 -0.91 18.16 27.03
CA ALA A 8 -2.22 18.77 26.85
C ALA A 8 -3.27 17.80 27.40
N LEU A 9 -3.49 17.84 28.71
CA LEU A 9 -4.69 17.29 29.33
C LEU A 9 -5.85 18.17 28.88
N SER A 10 -6.51 17.78 27.79
CA SER A 10 -7.77 18.38 27.40
C SER A 10 -8.85 17.96 28.41
N ASP A 11 -9.49 18.96 29.01
CA ASP A 11 -10.55 18.88 30.03
C ASP A 11 -11.89 18.33 29.49
N GLN A 12 -11.86 17.15 28.85
CA GLN A 12 -13.03 16.30 28.68
C GLN A 12 -12.59 14.85 28.89
N GLY A 13 -12.97 14.28 30.04
CA GLY A 13 -12.77 12.86 30.37
C GLY A 13 -13.63 11.93 29.51
N TRP A 14 -13.44 11.96 28.20
CA TRP A 14 -13.77 10.85 27.33
C TRP A 14 -12.74 9.77 27.62
N ASN A 15 -13.18 8.53 27.77
CA ASN A 15 -12.27 7.40 27.79
C ASN A 15 -11.67 7.28 26.37
N GLN A 16 -10.62 8.07 26.08
CA GLN A 16 -10.03 8.21 24.73
C GLN A 16 -9.70 6.85 24.14
N SER A 17 -9.28 5.90 24.99
CA SER A 17 -9.07 4.49 24.68
C SER A 17 -10.17 3.86 23.84
N ALA A 18 -11.44 4.19 24.09
CA ALA A 18 -12.60 3.58 23.43
C ALA A 18 -12.78 4.01 21.96
N PHE A 19 -12.06 5.04 21.50
CA PHE A 19 -12.16 5.58 20.12
C PHE A 19 -10.83 5.57 19.38
N GLU A 20 -9.91 4.73 19.84
CA GLU A 20 -8.58 4.60 19.27
C GLU A 20 -8.53 3.50 18.21
N LEU A 21 -7.80 3.79 17.14
CA LEU A 21 -7.34 2.80 16.18
C LEU A 21 -5.85 2.57 16.44
N ARG A 22 -5.55 1.41 17.01
CA ARG A 22 -4.19 0.94 17.27
C ARG A 22 -3.68 0.12 16.09
N ASP A 23 -2.36 -0.01 16.00
CA ASP A 23 -1.67 -0.86 15.03
C ASP A 23 -2.02 -0.62 13.54
N LEU A 24 -2.43 0.61 13.20
CA LEU A 24 -2.55 0.99 11.81
C LEU A 24 -1.16 0.87 11.13
N PRO A 25 -1.05 0.13 10.01
CA PRO A 25 0.20 0.06 9.27
C PRO A 25 0.61 1.45 8.77
N PRO A 26 1.88 1.70 8.44
CA PRO A 26 2.30 2.98 7.86
C PRO A 26 1.50 3.32 6.59
N THR A 27 1.36 4.60 6.29
CA THR A 27 0.90 5.03 4.96
C THR A 27 1.89 4.61 3.89
N PRO A 28 1.48 4.52 2.60
CA PRO A 28 2.40 4.20 1.51
C PRO A 28 3.61 5.14 1.44
N ALA A 29 3.41 6.44 1.71
CA ALA A 29 4.49 7.43 1.76
C ALA A 29 5.47 7.16 2.90
N GLU A 30 4.96 6.94 4.13
CA GLU A 30 5.82 6.58 5.28
C GLU A 30 6.60 5.29 5.00
N GLU A 31 5.96 4.25 4.45
CA GLU A 31 6.63 2.99 4.13
C GLU A 31 7.69 3.14 3.05
N TRP A 32 7.37 3.94 2.03
CA TRP A 32 8.29 4.24 0.95
C TRP A 32 9.55 4.95 1.44
N GLN A 33 9.39 6.04 2.21
CA GLN A 33 10.54 6.79 2.74
C GLN A 33 11.36 5.94 3.71
N ARG A 34 10.71 5.14 4.56
CA ARG A 34 11.38 4.18 5.46
C ARG A 34 12.20 3.16 4.68
N THR A 35 11.62 2.58 3.63
CA THR A 35 12.30 1.57 2.81
C THR A 35 13.46 2.18 2.03
N LEU A 36 13.27 3.36 1.43
CA LEU A 36 14.34 4.09 0.72
C LEU A 36 15.51 4.45 1.65
N ALA A 37 15.22 4.87 2.87
CA ALA A 37 16.24 5.14 3.89
C ALA A 37 16.98 3.85 4.27
N PHE A 38 16.27 2.74 4.45
CA PHE A 38 16.86 1.45 4.80
C PHE A 38 17.78 0.89 3.72
N VAL A 39 17.35 0.90 2.44
CA VAL A 39 18.19 0.40 1.34
C VAL A 39 19.39 1.30 1.07
N GLY A 40 19.34 2.56 1.52
CA GLY A 40 20.48 3.48 1.50
C GLY A 40 21.00 3.74 0.09
N LEU A 41 20.18 4.39 -0.75
CA LEU A 41 20.56 4.73 -2.13
C LEU A 41 21.50 5.95 -2.15
N GLY A 42 22.80 5.70 -2.23
CA GLY A 42 23.88 6.69 -2.16
C GLY A 42 24.07 7.51 -3.43
N LEU A 43 24.86 8.58 -3.32
CA LEU A 43 25.12 9.51 -4.45
C LEU A 43 25.85 8.83 -5.62
N ALA A 44 26.80 7.93 -5.34
CA ALA A 44 27.54 7.21 -6.38
C ALA A 44 26.63 6.29 -7.19
N GLU A 45 25.76 5.54 -6.51
CA GLU A 45 24.75 4.67 -7.11
C GLU A 45 23.78 5.50 -7.96
N LYS A 46 23.23 6.61 -7.43
CA LYS A 46 22.33 7.49 -8.19
C LYS A 46 22.98 8.06 -9.44
N ALA A 47 24.24 8.50 -9.34
CA ALA A 47 24.98 9.03 -10.48
C ALA A 47 25.23 7.95 -11.55
N ALA A 48 25.58 6.73 -11.14
CA ALA A 48 25.78 5.60 -12.04
C ALA A 48 24.45 5.13 -12.68
N MET A 49 23.36 5.06 -11.90
CA MET A 49 22.01 4.80 -12.41
C MET A 49 21.64 5.83 -13.48
N ALA A 50 21.83 7.13 -13.22
CA ALA A 50 21.57 8.19 -14.19
C ALA A 50 22.32 8.01 -15.51
N ARG A 51 23.62 7.66 -15.46
CA ARG A 51 24.43 7.36 -16.65
C ARG A 51 23.95 6.11 -17.41
N SER A 52 23.29 5.20 -16.72
CA SER A 52 22.80 3.94 -17.28
C SER A 52 21.42 4.05 -17.93
N VAL A 53 20.68 5.14 -17.67
CA VAL A 53 19.29 5.33 -18.13
C VAL A 53 19.17 5.26 -19.65
N GLU A 54 20.08 5.88 -20.41
CA GLU A 54 20.00 5.90 -21.88
C GLU A 54 20.06 4.48 -22.47
N ALA A 55 20.99 3.65 -21.99
CA ALA A 55 21.10 2.25 -22.42
C ALA A 55 19.83 1.45 -22.12
N LEU A 56 19.26 1.62 -20.92
CA LEU A 56 18.02 0.95 -20.51
C LEU A 56 16.81 1.43 -21.32
N MET A 57 16.69 2.74 -21.52
CA MET A 57 15.62 3.35 -22.32
C MET A 57 15.68 2.87 -23.77
N GLY A 58 16.87 2.73 -24.35
CA GLY A 58 17.07 2.22 -25.71
C GLY A 58 16.53 0.80 -25.93
N ARG A 59 16.33 0.02 -24.85
CA ARG A 59 15.82 -1.36 -24.86
C ARG A 59 14.50 -1.53 -24.11
N ALA A 60 13.84 -0.43 -23.72
CA ALA A 60 12.63 -0.45 -22.90
C ALA A 60 11.45 -1.19 -23.56
N VAL A 61 11.24 -1.01 -24.87
CA VAL A 61 10.17 -1.70 -25.61
C VAL A 61 10.41 -3.20 -25.63
N GLU A 62 11.66 -3.63 -25.82
CA GLU A 62 12.03 -5.04 -25.80
C GLU A 62 11.76 -5.69 -24.44
N LEU A 63 12.12 -5.02 -23.34
CA LEU A 63 11.82 -5.49 -21.98
C LEU A 63 10.31 -5.75 -21.82
N ILE A 64 9.48 -4.79 -22.24
CA ILE A 64 8.03 -4.87 -22.08
C ILE A 64 7.46 -6.03 -22.91
N VAL A 65 7.85 -6.13 -24.19
CA VAL A 65 7.39 -7.21 -25.08
C VAL A 65 7.82 -8.57 -24.55
N SER A 66 9.12 -8.75 -24.28
CA SER A 66 9.67 -10.02 -23.81
C SER A 66 9.08 -10.47 -22.47
N THR A 67 8.74 -9.53 -21.58
CA THR A 67 8.08 -9.88 -20.31
C THR A 67 6.71 -10.51 -20.55
N TYR A 68 5.86 -9.94 -21.40
CA TYR A 68 4.54 -10.52 -21.67
C TYR A 68 4.62 -11.80 -22.49
N ASP A 69 5.57 -11.91 -23.42
CA ASP A 69 5.83 -13.15 -24.14
C ASP A 69 6.25 -14.27 -23.18
N TYR A 70 7.04 -13.96 -22.14
CA TYR A 70 7.41 -14.92 -21.10
C TYR A 70 6.21 -15.32 -20.24
N LEU A 71 5.41 -14.35 -19.78
CA LEU A 71 4.22 -14.63 -18.96
C LEU A 71 3.18 -15.47 -19.72
N GLN A 72 3.05 -15.30 -21.04
CA GLN A 72 2.18 -16.13 -21.86
C GLN A 72 2.70 -17.58 -21.98
N LYS A 73 4.02 -17.80 -21.99
CA LYS A 73 4.61 -19.14 -22.15
C LYS A 73 4.54 -19.99 -20.89
N PHE A 74 4.43 -19.35 -19.72
CA PHE A 74 4.36 -20.06 -18.44
C PHE A 74 2.88 -20.37 -18.10
N PRO A 75 2.47 -21.65 -17.98
CA PRO A 75 1.06 -22.05 -17.97
C PRO A 75 0.22 -21.35 -16.91
N GLU A 76 0.72 -21.20 -15.68
CA GLU A 76 -0.03 -20.61 -14.59
C GLU A 76 -0.24 -19.11 -14.79
N THR A 77 0.73 -18.39 -15.35
CA THR A 77 0.56 -16.96 -15.65
C THR A 77 -0.30 -16.75 -16.89
N ALA A 78 -0.24 -17.65 -17.87
CA ALA A 78 -1.17 -17.66 -18.99
C ALA A 78 -2.62 -17.83 -18.50
N ALA A 79 -2.86 -18.78 -17.59
CA ALA A 79 -4.17 -19.01 -17.00
C ALA A 79 -4.69 -17.83 -16.16
N ILE A 80 -3.81 -17.20 -15.37
CA ILE A 80 -4.15 -15.96 -14.65
C ILE A 80 -4.59 -14.86 -15.61
N LEU A 81 -3.95 -14.76 -16.78
CA LEU A 81 -4.22 -13.71 -17.77
C LEU A 81 -5.36 -14.07 -18.74
N GLY A 82 -5.79 -15.33 -18.77
CA GLY A 82 -6.76 -15.87 -19.73
C GLY A 82 -6.18 -15.98 -21.16
N TRP A 83 -4.89 -16.30 -21.28
CA TRP A 83 -4.12 -16.32 -22.54
C TRP A 83 -3.60 -17.71 -22.92
N GLU A 84 -4.22 -18.77 -22.40
CA GLU A 84 -3.79 -20.16 -22.64
C GLU A 84 -3.84 -20.53 -24.13
N ASP A 85 -4.92 -20.14 -24.82
CA ASP A 85 -5.13 -20.47 -26.23
C ASP A 85 -4.84 -19.29 -27.16
N THR A 86 -5.24 -18.07 -26.77
CA THR A 86 -5.10 -16.87 -27.61
C THR A 86 -4.96 -15.64 -26.71
N VAL A 87 -4.08 -14.72 -27.10
CA VAL A 87 -3.86 -13.48 -26.38
C VAL A 87 -5.00 -12.50 -26.64
N ASP A 88 -5.66 -12.05 -25.56
CA ASP A 88 -6.53 -10.87 -25.57
C ASP A 88 -5.66 -9.63 -25.84
N GLN A 89 -5.76 -9.08 -27.06
CA GLN A 89 -4.94 -7.95 -27.51
C GLN A 89 -5.26 -6.66 -26.75
N GLU A 90 -6.53 -6.41 -26.41
CA GLU A 90 -6.91 -5.23 -25.64
C GLU A 90 -6.32 -5.31 -24.23
N HIS A 91 -6.40 -6.49 -23.60
CA HIS A 91 -5.76 -6.72 -22.31
C HIS A 91 -4.23 -6.58 -22.41
N LEU A 92 -3.59 -7.12 -23.44
CA LEU A 92 -2.15 -6.99 -23.63
C LEU A 92 -1.73 -5.53 -23.78
N GLU A 93 -2.43 -4.73 -24.60
CA GLU A 93 -2.16 -3.30 -24.78
C GLU A 93 -2.33 -2.51 -23.48
N GLU A 94 -3.39 -2.79 -22.73
CA GLU A 94 -3.63 -2.22 -21.39
C GLU A 94 -2.45 -2.52 -20.45
N ARG A 95 -2.02 -3.78 -20.39
CA ARG A 95 -0.92 -4.25 -19.52
C ARG A 95 0.43 -3.67 -19.96
N ARG A 96 0.70 -3.57 -21.26
CA ARG A 96 1.89 -2.90 -21.81
C ARG A 96 1.91 -1.42 -21.45
N ARG A 97 0.78 -0.72 -21.54
CA ARG A 97 0.67 0.70 -21.13
C ARG A 97 0.98 0.90 -19.65
N PHE A 98 0.46 0.05 -18.76
CA PHE A 98 0.78 0.12 -17.34
C PHE A 98 2.27 -0.10 -17.08
N PHE A 99 2.87 -1.11 -17.74
CA PHE A 99 4.31 -1.37 -17.65
C PHE A 99 5.12 -0.17 -18.13
N THR A 100 4.80 0.41 -19.29
CA THR A 100 5.49 1.59 -19.83
C THR A 100 5.50 2.76 -18.84
N ILE A 101 4.36 3.05 -18.19
CA ILE A 101 4.26 4.12 -17.19
C ILE A 101 5.13 3.81 -15.97
N TRP A 102 5.10 2.58 -15.49
CA TRP A 102 5.95 2.17 -14.36
C TRP A 102 7.44 2.26 -14.70
N LEU A 103 7.83 1.77 -15.88
CA LEU A 103 9.21 1.75 -16.34
C LEU A 103 9.75 3.17 -16.56
N SER A 104 8.95 4.07 -17.13
CA SER A 104 9.37 5.47 -17.34
C SER A 104 9.61 6.18 -16.00
N ARG A 105 8.73 6.02 -15.01
CA ARG A 105 8.92 6.57 -13.66
C ARG A 105 10.12 5.94 -12.94
N THR A 106 10.31 4.63 -13.11
CA THR A 106 11.46 3.90 -12.55
C THR A 106 12.78 4.40 -13.14
N LEU A 107 12.87 4.54 -14.46
CA LEU A 107 14.07 5.04 -15.12
C LEU A 107 14.30 6.54 -14.84
N GLY A 108 13.24 7.29 -14.54
CA GLY A 108 13.30 8.63 -13.98
C GLY A 108 13.70 8.70 -12.49
N MET A 109 13.91 7.54 -11.84
CA MET A 109 14.25 7.43 -10.41
C MET A 109 13.27 8.19 -9.50
N ASP A 110 11.98 8.12 -9.81
CA ASP A 110 10.93 8.81 -9.06
C ASP A 110 10.86 8.29 -7.60
N THR A 111 11.15 9.16 -6.63
CA THR A 111 11.06 8.85 -5.19
C THR A 111 9.94 9.61 -4.50
N SER A 112 8.99 10.16 -5.26
CA SER A 112 7.86 10.94 -4.72
C SER A 112 6.83 10.07 -3.99
N ASP A 113 6.06 10.72 -3.11
CA ASP A 113 4.91 10.10 -2.43
C ASP A 113 3.80 9.71 -3.42
N GLU A 114 3.71 10.39 -4.57
CA GLU A 114 2.79 10.01 -5.64
C GLU A 114 3.19 8.68 -6.28
N PHE A 115 4.49 8.41 -6.43
CA PHE A 115 4.95 7.11 -6.91
C PHE A 115 4.72 6.03 -5.86
N ALA A 116 4.86 6.38 -4.58
CA ALA A 116 4.52 5.48 -3.49
C ALA A 116 3.05 5.03 -3.54
N ALA A 117 2.12 5.98 -3.71
CA ALA A 117 0.71 5.69 -3.88
C ALA A 117 0.41 4.85 -5.14
N TYR A 118 1.12 5.13 -6.24
CA TYR A 118 1.01 4.35 -7.48
C TYR A 118 1.42 2.88 -7.30
N LEU A 119 2.58 2.62 -6.69
CA LEU A 119 3.09 1.26 -6.45
C LEU A 119 2.20 0.49 -5.46
N PHE A 120 1.76 1.15 -4.38
CA PHE A 120 0.79 0.56 -3.45
C PHE A 120 -0.49 0.14 -4.16
N ARG A 121 -1.03 1.01 -5.03
CA ARG A 121 -2.20 0.68 -5.87
C ARG A 121 -1.93 -0.47 -6.83
N ALA A 122 -0.75 -0.52 -7.46
CA ALA A 122 -0.35 -1.65 -8.31
C ALA A 122 -0.34 -2.97 -7.51
N GLY A 123 0.12 -2.94 -6.26
CA GLY A 123 0.01 -4.05 -5.32
C GLY A 123 -1.43 -4.54 -5.12
N LYS A 124 -2.35 -3.61 -4.83
CA LYS A 124 -3.79 -3.93 -4.73
C LYS A 124 -4.35 -4.55 -6.00
N PHE A 125 -3.91 -4.08 -7.17
CA PHE A 125 -4.38 -4.62 -8.45
C PHE A 125 -3.93 -6.06 -8.66
N HIS A 126 -2.67 -6.37 -8.37
CA HIS A 126 -2.19 -7.77 -8.39
C HIS A 126 -2.89 -8.64 -7.34
N ALA A 127 -3.38 -8.06 -6.24
CA ALA A 127 -4.18 -8.79 -5.25
C ALA A 127 -5.62 -9.11 -5.70
N GLY A 128 -6.03 -8.71 -6.91
CA GLY A 128 -7.39 -8.93 -7.43
C GLY A 128 -8.32 -7.72 -7.34
N HIS A 129 -7.83 -6.56 -6.91
CA HIS A 129 -8.68 -5.37 -6.70
C HIS A 129 -8.59 -4.38 -7.88
N GLY A 130 -8.06 -4.80 -9.02
CA GLY A 130 -8.09 -4.06 -10.27
C GLY A 130 -9.42 -4.21 -11.03
N PRO A 131 -9.62 -3.48 -12.13
CA PRO A 131 -10.87 -3.50 -12.91
C PRO A 131 -11.30 -4.90 -13.37
N ARG A 132 -10.34 -5.72 -13.83
CA ARG A 132 -10.57 -7.10 -14.29
C ARG A 132 -10.68 -8.14 -13.17
N ARG A 133 -10.46 -7.74 -11.92
CA ARG A 133 -10.47 -8.61 -10.72
C ARG A 133 -9.63 -9.90 -10.81
N ILE A 134 -8.50 -9.80 -11.51
CA ILE A 134 -7.55 -10.91 -11.64
C ILE A 134 -6.60 -10.91 -10.45
N HIS A 135 -6.59 -11.99 -9.69
CA HIS A 135 -5.62 -12.23 -8.62
C HIS A 135 -4.36 -12.87 -9.20
N THR A 136 -3.20 -12.25 -8.97
CA THR A 136 -1.89 -12.77 -9.32
C THR A 136 -1.15 -13.11 -8.02
N PRO A 137 -0.73 -14.37 -7.81
CA PRO A 137 0.11 -14.74 -6.66
C PRO A 137 1.36 -13.85 -6.55
N ALA A 138 1.66 -13.41 -5.33
CA ALA A 138 2.79 -12.50 -5.06
C ALA A 138 4.16 -13.05 -5.52
N THR A 139 4.30 -14.38 -5.56
CA THR A 139 5.50 -15.04 -6.09
C THR A 139 5.80 -14.65 -7.53
N TYR A 140 4.77 -14.54 -8.39
CA TYR A 140 4.98 -14.14 -9.79
C TYR A 140 5.34 -12.67 -9.91
N VAL A 141 4.77 -11.79 -9.08
CA VAL A 141 5.16 -10.37 -9.02
C VAL A 141 6.63 -10.23 -8.61
N THR A 142 7.05 -10.98 -7.59
CA THR A 142 8.44 -11.02 -7.11
C THR A 142 9.39 -11.52 -8.20
N ALA A 143 9.05 -12.63 -8.84
CA ALA A 143 9.84 -13.19 -9.92
C ALA A 143 9.95 -12.24 -11.12
N SER A 144 8.86 -11.55 -11.50
CA SER A 144 8.88 -10.57 -12.59
C SER A 144 9.82 -9.39 -12.30
N ILE A 145 9.89 -8.88 -11.07
CA ILE A 145 10.86 -7.84 -10.71
C ILE A 145 12.30 -8.37 -10.79
N GLY A 146 12.52 -9.63 -10.38
CA GLY A 146 13.80 -10.32 -10.60
C GLY A 146 14.19 -10.39 -12.08
N SER A 147 13.24 -10.72 -12.96
CA SER A 147 13.47 -10.75 -14.41
C SER A 147 13.81 -9.37 -14.98
N VAL A 148 13.17 -8.29 -14.50
CA VAL A 148 13.54 -6.92 -14.90
C VAL A 148 14.96 -6.59 -14.48
N LEU A 149 15.37 -6.93 -13.26
CA LEU A 149 16.73 -6.70 -12.79
C LEU A 149 17.77 -7.51 -13.60
N ALA A 150 17.45 -8.75 -13.96
CA ALA A 150 18.30 -9.57 -14.82
C ALA A 150 18.43 -8.96 -16.23
N PHE A 151 17.34 -8.45 -16.79
CA PHE A 151 17.36 -7.72 -18.06
C PHE A 151 18.23 -6.46 -17.96
N PHE A 152 18.10 -5.68 -16.89
CA PHE A 152 18.96 -4.52 -16.66
C PHE A 152 20.44 -4.92 -16.62
N ALA A 153 20.78 -6.00 -15.89
CA ALA A 153 22.15 -6.50 -15.83
C ALA A 153 22.72 -6.83 -17.23
N GLN A 154 21.92 -7.50 -18.07
CA GLN A 154 22.30 -7.82 -19.44
C GLN A 154 22.58 -6.53 -20.24
N ILE A 155 21.62 -5.60 -20.29
CA ILE A 155 21.74 -4.38 -21.08
C ILE A 155 22.93 -3.54 -20.62
N LEU A 156 23.16 -3.41 -19.32
CA LEU A 156 24.29 -2.64 -18.80
C LEU A 156 25.64 -3.32 -19.08
N GLY A 157 25.68 -4.65 -19.11
CA GLY A 157 26.86 -5.40 -19.55
C GLY A 157 27.21 -5.18 -21.03
N GLU A 158 26.19 -4.99 -21.87
CA GLU A 158 26.33 -4.69 -23.31
C GLU A 158 26.65 -3.21 -23.59
N ALA A 159 26.36 -2.30 -22.64
CA ALA A 159 26.42 -0.85 -22.84
C ALA A 159 27.84 -0.24 -22.87
N GLY A 160 28.89 -1.03 -22.64
CA GLY A 160 30.28 -0.54 -22.67
C GLY A 160 30.61 0.47 -21.57
N LEU A 161 29.84 0.48 -20.46
CA LEU A 161 30.09 1.36 -19.32
C LEU A 161 31.39 0.96 -18.59
N PRO A 162 32.11 1.92 -17.96
CA PRO A 162 33.23 1.59 -17.08
C PRO A 162 32.78 0.60 -15.99
N SER A 163 33.62 -0.40 -15.66
CA SER A 163 33.23 -1.47 -14.72
C SER A 163 32.76 -0.95 -13.35
N LYS A 164 33.32 0.18 -12.90
CA LYS A 164 32.87 0.87 -11.68
C LYS A 164 31.44 1.38 -11.81
N ASP A 165 31.10 2.01 -12.93
CA ASP A 165 29.76 2.54 -13.19
C ASP A 165 28.74 1.42 -13.35
N LEU A 166 29.12 0.31 -14.02
CA LEU A 166 28.29 -0.88 -14.10
C LEU A 166 27.95 -1.43 -12.71
N ALA A 167 28.96 -1.61 -11.85
CA ALA A 167 28.77 -2.15 -10.51
C ALA A 167 27.90 -1.25 -9.62
N GLU A 168 28.14 0.07 -9.65
CA GLU A 168 27.35 1.04 -8.89
C GLU A 168 25.92 1.18 -9.42
N ALA A 169 25.73 1.15 -10.74
CA ALA A 169 24.39 1.17 -11.35
C ALA A 169 23.60 -0.09 -10.95
N MET A 170 24.20 -1.28 -11.05
CA MET A 170 23.53 -2.52 -10.66
C MET A 170 23.17 -2.56 -9.18
N ARG A 171 24.04 -2.05 -8.31
CA ARG A 171 23.75 -1.91 -6.88
C ARG A 171 22.56 -0.98 -6.65
N GLY A 172 22.55 0.17 -7.32
CA GLY A 172 21.47 1.14 -7.25
C GLY A 172 20.13 0.61 -7.75
N TRP A 173 20.10 0.02 -8.95
CA TRP A 173 18.89 -0.57 -9.52
C TRP A 173 18.34 -1.73 -8.69
N SER A 174 19.21 -2.60 -8.16
CA SER A 174 18.79 -3.70 -7.29
C SER A 174 18.11 -3.17 -6.01
N LYS A 175 18.71 -2.19 -5.32
CA LYS A 175 18.12 -1.55 -4.15
C LYS A 175 16.79 -0.87 -4.46
N TYR A 176 16.74 -0.09 -5.53
CA TYR A 176 15.57 0.68 -5.89
C TYR A 176 14.39 -0.21 -6.32
N LEU A 177 14.63 -1.21 -7.17
CA LEU A 177 13.60 -2.19 -7.55
C LEU A 177 13.12 -3.02 -6.35
N THR A 178 14.01 -3.36 -5.41
CA THR A 178 13.62 -4.04 -4.16
C THR A 178 12.69 -3.16 -3.32
N ALA A 179 12.99 -1.87 -3.19
CA ALA A 179 12.12 -0.94 -2.48
C ALA A 179 10.73 -0.84 -3.14
N GLN A 180 10.68 -0.81 -4.48
CA GLN A 180 9.41 -0.78 -5.20
C GLN A 180 8.61 -2.08 -5.02
N LEU A 181 9.28 -3.24 -5.08
CA LEU A 181 8.67 -4.53 -4.83
C LEU A 181 8.08 -4.60 -3.42
N ASN A 182 8.82 -4.14 -2.40
CA ASN A 182 8.31 -4.08 -1.03
C ASN A 182 7.00 -3.29 -0.95
N LEU A 183 6.94 -2.13 -1.61
CA LEU A 183 5.74 -1.29 -1.56
C LEU A 183 4.55 -1.90 -2.32
N MET A 184 4.80 -2.61 -3.42
CA MET A 184 3.76 -3.39 -4.09
C MET A 184 3.28 -4.56 -3.23
N LEU A 185 4.18 -5.28 -2.57
CA LEU A 185 3.82 -6.36 -1.63
C LEU A 185 3.04 -5.82 -0.43
N PHE A 186 3.41 -4.65 0.08
CA PHE A 186 2.64 -3.97 1.12
C PHE A 186 1.21 -3.72 0.67
N GLY A 187 1.00 -3.10 -0.49
CA GLY A 187 -0.34 -2.90 -1.06
C GLY A 187 -1.09 -4.21 -1.31
N TYR A 188 -0.38 -5.25 -1.76
CA TYR A 188 -0.93 -6.57 -1.98
C TYR A 188 -1.49 -7.18 -0.69
N HIS A 189 -0.69 -7.21 0.38
CA HIS A 189 -1.10 -7.79 1.65
C HIS A 189 -2.25 -7.03 2.30
N ILE A 190 -2.25 -5.70 2.21
CA ILE A 190 -3.35 -4.88 2.69
C ILE A 190 -4.66 -5.20 1.96
N ALA A 191 -4.61 -5.37 0.63
CA ALA A 191 -5.78 -5.80 -0.14
C ALA A 191 -6.28 -7.19 0.27
N ARG A 192 -5.38 -8.16 0.44
CA ARG A 192 -5.76 -9.51 0.92
C ARG A 192 -6.35 -9.49 2.34
N GLN A 193 -5.82 -8.65 3.23
CA GLN A 193 -6.35 -8.48 4.59
C GLN A 193 -7.73 -7.80 4.58
N PHE A 194 -7.97 -6.85 3.67
CA PHE A 194 -9.27 -6.20 3.51
C PHE A 194 -10.39 -7.20 3.16
N GLU A 195 -10.05 -8.26 2.43
CA GLU A 195 -10.96 -9.37 2.08
C GLU A 195 -10.89 -10.56 3.04
N SER A 196 -10.01 -10.56 4.05
CA SER A 196 -9.88 -11.70 4.96
C SER A 196 -11.02 -11.74 5.97
N GLY A 197 -11.55 -12.95 6.21
CA GLY A 197 -12.65 -13.16 7.13
C GLY A 197 -13.95 -13.60 6.44
N ASN A 198 -14.82 -14.22 7.24
CA ASN A 198 -16.07 -14.81 6.79
C ASN A 198 -17.28 -13.89 7.01
N LEU A 199 -17.12 -12.79 7.75
CA LEU A 199 -18.18 -11.85 8.08
C LEU A 199 -18.06 -10.59 7.22
N PRO A 200 -18.93 -10.38 6.20
CA PRO A 200 -18.95 -9.16 5.41
C PRO A 200 -19.69 -8.04 6.17
N ILE A 201 -19.03 -6.92 6.37
CA ILE A 201 -19.59 -5.73 7.01
C ILE A 201 -19.66 -4.60 5.98
N PRO A 202 -20.86 -4.13 5.60
CA PRO A 202 -21.02 -2.93 4.80
C PRO A 202 -20.53 -1.71 5.57
N VAL A 203 -19.71 -0.89 4.91
CA VAL A 203 -19.23 0.40 5.40
C VAL A 203 -19.78 1.49 4.49
N LYS A 204 -20.79 2.21 4.96
CA LYS A 204 -21.42 3.32 4.25
C LYS A 204 -20.60 4.59 4.44
N LEU A 205 -20.33 5.28 3.34
CA LEU A 205 -19.50 6.48 3.30
C LEU A 205 -20.39 7.69 3.06
N PHE A 206 -20.08 8.83 3.70
CA PHE A 206 -20.85 10.06 3.57
C PHE A 206 -19.95 11.28 3.33
N GLY A 207 -20.57 12.39 2.90
CA GLY A 207 -19.91 13.68 2.75
C GLY A 207 -18.63 13.63 1.92
N THR A 208 -17.57 14.27 2.43
CA THR A 208 -16.26 14.39 1.79
C THR A 208 -15.53 13.05 1.59
N VAL A 209 -15.92 11.98 2.28
CA VAL A 209 -15.28 10.66 2.10
C VAL A 209 -15.65 10.03 0.76
N ARG A 210 -16.89 10.20 0.30
CA ARG A 210 -17.37 9.62 -0.97
C ARG A 210 -16.52 10.01 -2.19
N PRO A 211 -16.25 11.30 -2.46
CA PRO A 211 -15.45 11.68 -3.62
C PRO A 211 -13.98 11.26 -3.51
N ILE A 212 -13.43 11.09 -2.30
CA ILE A 212 -12.06 10.61 -2.09
C ILE A 212 -11.96 9.12 -2.45
N ILE A 213 -12.91 8.32 -1.96
CA ILE A 213 -12.92 6.87 -2.20
C ILE A 213 -13.49 6.50 -3.58
N GLY A 214 -14.30 7.38 -4.16
CA GLY A 214 -15.05 7.13 -5.40
C GLY A 214 -16.21 6.15 -5.24
N LYS A 215 -16.66 5.89 -4.00
CA LYS A 215 -17.75 4.95 -3.68
C LYS A 215 -18.65 5.50 -2.56
N SER A 216 -19.92 5.12 -2.58
CA SER A 216 -20.86 5.39 -1.48
C SER A 216 -20.83 4.31 -0.40
N GLU A 217 -20.38 3.10 -0.73
CA GLU A 217 -20.32 1.95 0.16
C GLU A 217 -19.17 1.03 -0.26
N VAL A 218 -18.55 0.39 0.73
CA VAL A 218 -17.58 -0.70 0.54
C VAL A 218 -17.92 -1.84 1.50
N VAL A 219 -17.49 -3.06 1.19
CA VAL A 219 -17.64 -4.21 2.09
C VAL A 219 -16.27 -4.58 2.62
N VAL A 220 -16.12 -4.57 3.95
CA VAL A 220 -14.94 -5.03 4.66
C VAL A 220 -15.23 -6.42 5.21
N ARG A 221 -14.33 -7.38 4.99
CA ARG A 221 -14.48 -8.72 5.60
C ARG A 221 -13.71 -8.75 6.91
N VAL A 222 -14.30 -9.37 7.92
CA VAL A 222 -13.73 -9.55 9.26
C VAL A 222 -14.02 -10.97 9.78
N HIS A 223 -13.36 -11.37 10.86
CA HIS A 223 -13.59 -12.64 11.53
C HIS A 223 -14.65 -12.50 12.62
N SER A 224 -15.17 -13.64 13.09
CA SER A 224 -16.06 -13.64 14.25
C SER A 224 -15.27 -13.21 15.50
N GLY A 225 -15.82 -12.25 16.25
CA GLY A 225 -15.17 -11.66 17.42
C GLY A 225 -14.43 -10.36 17.13
N ASP A 226 -14.18 -10.03 15.86
CA ASP A 226 -13.65 -8.72 15.46
C ASP A 226 -14.63 -7.60 15.84
N THR A 227 -14.08 -6.41 16.04
CA THR A 227 -14.76 -5.22 16.55
C THR A 227 -14.91 -4.15 15.48
N VAL A 228 -15.62 -3.07 15.79
CA VAL A 228 -15.69 -1.89 14.90
C VAL A 228 -14.29 -1.32 14.63
N ALA A 229 -13.38 -1.34 15.61
CA ALA A 229 -11.99 -0.91 15.43
C ALA A 229 -11.28 -1.71 14.33
N ASP A 230 -11.53 -3.02 14.23
CA ASP A 230 -10.93 -3.89 13.21
C ASP A 230 -11.45 -3.56 11.80
N VAL A 231 -12.76 -3.31 11.67
CA VAL A 231 -13.35 -2.86 10.40
C VAL A 231 -12.77 -1.52 9.96
N LEU A 232 -12.71 -0.55 10.87
CA LEU A 232 -12.13 0.76 10.61
C LEU A 232 -10.63 0.65 10.30
N GLY A 233 -9.91 -0.20 11.02
CA GLY A 233 -8.50 -0.48 10.83
C GLY A 233 -8.22 -0.99 9.42
N LYS A 234 -8.97 -2.00 8.97
CA LYS A 234 -8.89 -2.50 7.58
C LYS A 234 -9.28 -1.43 6.56
N PHE A 235 -10.36 -0.70 6.81
CA PHE A 235 -10.81 0.37 5.91
C PHE A 235 -9.72 1.42 5.68
N PHE A 236 -9.17 1.99 6.75
CA PHE A 236 -8.14 3.03 6.65
C PHE A 236 -6.82 2.48 6.14
N SER A 237 -6.50 1.22 6.39
CA SER A 237 -5.33 0.56 5.79
C SER A 237 -5.46 0.44 4.28
N TYR A 238 -6.63 0.06 3.79
CA TYR A 238 -6.88 -0.08 2.37
C TYR A 238 -7.02 1.26 1.63
N TYR A 239 -7.56 2.27 2.32
CA TYR A 239 -7.78 3.64 1.86
C TYR A 239 -6.96 4.66 2.67
N PRO A 240 -5.61 4.64 2.56
CA PRO A 240 -4.75 5.53 3.33
C PRO A 240 -5.03 7.02 3.05
N GLU A 241 -5.55 7.37 1.87
CA GLU A 241 -5.98 8.72 1.50
C GLU A 241 -7.07 9.29 2.43
N ALA A 242 -7.91 8.43 3.03
CA ALA A 242 -8.92 8.88 3.98
C ALA A 242 -8.33 9.19 5.36
N ARG A 243 -7.15 8.64 5.69
CA ARG A 243 -6.53 8.82 7.01
C ARG A 243 -6.13 10.26 7.27
N ALA A 244 -5.49 10.92 6.30
CA ALA A 244 -5.02 12.30 6.47
C ALA A 244 -6.16 13.27 6.82
N LEU A 245 -7.35 12.99 6.29
CA LEU A 245 -8.56 13.76 6.55
C LEU A 245 -9.24 13.37 7.87
N ALA A 246 -9.30 12.08 8.18
CA ALA A 246 -10.12 11.56 9.27
C ALA A 246 -9.40 11.44 10.60
N LEU A 247 -8.10 11.17 10.58
CA LEU A 247 -7.34 10.72 11.74
C LEU A 247 -6.20 11.69 12.09
N GLU A 248 -5.89 11.75 13.38
CA GLU A 248 -4.67 12.33 13.94
C GLU A 248 -3.89 11.24 14.66
N LYS A 249 -2.56 11.22 14.46
CA LYS A 249 -1.65 10.23 15.03
C LYS A 249 -1.00 10.79 16.28
N TYR A 250 -1.04 10.01 17.35
CA TYR A 250 -0.42 10.28 18.63
C TYR A 250 0.51 9.14 19.02
N TRP A 251 1.40 9.41 19.98
CA TRP A 251 2.24 8.40 20.60
C TRP A 251 1.73 8.18 22.01
N ASP A 252 1.49 6.92 22.35
CA ASP A 252 1.04 6.47 23.66
C ASP A 252 2.06 5.49 24.24
N THR A 253 1.98 5.24 25.54
CA THR A 253 2.82 4.27 26.25
C THR A 253 1.94 3.16 26.81
N GLU A 254 2.24 1.92 26.44
CA GLU A 254 1.50 0.75 26.90
C GLU A 254 2.40 -0.14 27.76
N GLU A 255 1.90 -0.57 28.91
CA GLU A 255 2.54 -1.55 29.77
C GLU A 255 2.03 -2.95 29.38
N LYS A 256 2.90 -3.79 28.83
CA LYS A 256 2.50 -5.16 28.49
C LYS A 256 2.33 -5.99 29.75
N SER A 257 1.24 -6.76 29.81
CA SER A 257 0.85 -7.62 30.94
C SER A 257 1.90 -8.64 31.42
N HIS A 258 2.99 -8.81 30.67
CA HIS A 258 4.03 -9.81 30.93
C HIS A 258 5.46 -9.25 30.94
N THR A 259 5.64 -7.91 30.95
CA THR A 259 6.97 -7.29 30.99
C THR A 259 6.96 -6.01 31.81
N GLU A 260 8.04 -5.72 32.54
CA GLU A 260 8.23 -4.44 33.27
C GLU A 260 8.62 -3.27 32.34
N TRP A 261 8.52 -3.44 31.02
CA TRP A 261 8.91 -2.44 30.04
C TRP A 261 7.67 -1.75 29.45
N LEU A 262 7.77 -0.42 29.30
CA LEU A 262 6.81 0.39 28.56
C LEU A 262 7.18 0.37 27.08
N ASP A 263 6.22 0.00 26.24
CA ASP A 263 6.35 0.12 24.79
C ASP A 263 5.71 1.43 24.32
N VAL A 264 6.41 2.15 23.44
CA VAL A 264 5.85 3.32 22.77
C VAL A 264 5.09 2.85 21.54
N VAL A 265 3.77 3.04 21.55
CA VAL A 265 2.87 2.61 20.48
C VAL A 265 2.27 3.81 19.78
N SER A 266 2.04 3.70 18.46
CA SER A 266 1.35 4.74 17.72
C SER A 266 -0.15 4.49 17.73
N VAL A 267 -0.91 5.51 18.14
CA VAL A 267 -2.37 5.45 18.24
C VAL A 267 -2.97 6.49 17.32
N SER A 268 -4.05 6.14 16.62
CA SER A 268 -4.78 7.07 15.76
C SER A 268 -6.18 7.32 16.29
N ILE A 269 -6.56 8.59 16.43
CA ILE A 269 -7.92 8.98 16.84
C ILE A 269 -8.58 9.79 15.74
N PHE A 270 -9.91 9.78 15.71
CA PHE A 270 -10.64 10.63 14.78
C PHE A 270 -10.50 12.11 15.14
N ARG A 271 -10.37 12.94 14.11
CA ARG A 271 -10.46 14.40 14.25
C ARG A 271 -11.84 14.78 14.79
N LYS A 272 -11.92 15.95 15.41
CA LYS A 272 -13.19 16.48 15.96
C LYS A 272 -14.28 16.55 14.88
N GLY A 273 -15.49 16.14 15.25
CA GLY A 273 -16.70 16.28 14.43
C GLY A 273 -16.99 15.09 13.50
N TRP A 274 -16.10 14.09 13.46
CA TRP A 274 -16.41 12.81 12.83
C TRP A 274 -17.39 12.00 13.68
N ARG A 275 -18.30 11.28 13.03
CA ARG A 275 -19.23 10.36 13.69
C ARG A 275 -19.16 8.99 13.03
N ILE A 276 -19.06 7.96 13.86
CA ILE A 276 -19.08 6.57 13.43
C ILE A 276 -20.33 5.92 14.02
N LEU A 277 -21.15 5.36 13.15
CA LEU A 277 -22.40 4.73 13.54
C LEU A 277 -22.29 3.23 13.32
N LEU A 278 -22.78 2.44 14.28
CA LEU A 278 -23.03 1.01 14.14
C LEU A 278 -24.56 0.81 14.10
N ASN A 279 -25.07 0.23 13.01
CA ASN A 279 -26.51 0.01 12.83
C ASN A 279 -27.38 1.27 13.07
N GLY A 280 -26.88 2.42 12.61
CA GLY A 280 -27.54 3.71 12.77
C GLY A 280 -27.37 4.39 14.13
N ARG A 281 -26.68 3.78 15.09
CA ARG A 281 -26.43 4.34 16.42
C ARG A 281 -25.02 4.90 16.54
N ASP A 282 -24.90 6.10 17.07
CA ASP A 282 -23.60 6.78 17.20
C ASP A 282 -22.78 6.16 18.34
N LEU A 283 -21.59 5.64 18.00
CA LEU A 283 -20.73 4.92 18.93
C LEU A 283 -20.17 5.81 20.05
N ASN A 284 -20.23 7.13 19.90
CA ASN A 284 -19.94 8.06 20.98
C ASN A 284 -20.81 7.83 22.23
N TYR A 285 -21.98 7.21 22.06
CA TYR A 285 -22.94 6.92 23.15
C TYR A 285 -23.13 5.41 23.41
N GLU A 286 -22.46 4.53 22.66
CA GLU A 286 -22.69 3.07 22.65
C GLU A 286 -21.40 2.27 22.93
N GLY A 287 -20.49 2.83 23.73
CA GLY A 287 -19.32 2.09 24.25
C GLY A 287 -18.10 2.04 23.33
N GLY A 288 -18.08 2.78 22.22
CA GLY A 288 -16.90 2.98 21.37
C GLY A 288 -16.61 1.88 20.36
N PHE A 289 -15.36 1.82 19.88
CA PHE A 289 -14.93 0.98 18.76
C PHE A 289 -14.66 -0.48 19.12
N TYR A 290 -14.56 -0.82 20.40
CA TYR A 290 -14.41 -2.21 20.86
C TYR A 290 -15.72 -3.00 20.85
N HIS A 291 -16.81 -2.42 20.34
CA HIS A 291 -18.06 -3.14 20.19
C HIS A 291 -17.87 -4.32 19.23
N PRO A 292 -18.19 -5.56 19.64
CA PRO A 292 -18.04 -6.73 18.78
C PRO A 292 -19.06 -6.71 17.64
N LEU A 293 -18.64 -7.19 16.48
CA LEU A 293 -19.46 -7.24 15.27
C LEU A 293 -20.18 -8.58 15.11
N ARG A 294 -21.35 -8.51 14.48
CA ARG A 294 -22.26 -9.63 14.22
C ARG A 294 -22.68 -9.66 12.75
N SER A 295 -23.30 -10.77 12.36
CA SER A 295 -23.97 -10.87 11.06
C SER A 295 -25.03 -9.79 10.93
N GLN A 296 -25.09 -9.16 9.75
CA GLN A 296 -26.00 -8.06 9.39
C GLN A 296 -25.65 -6.69 9.99
N ASP A 297 -24.57 -6.59 10.77
CA ASP A 297 -24.09 -5.28 11.21
C ASP A 297 -23.61 -4.44 10.02
N GLU A 298 -23.86 -3.13 10.11
CA GLU A 298 -23.34 -2.13 9.19
C GLU A 298 -22.66 -0.98 9.95
N VAL A 299 -21.57 -0.47 9.37
CA VAL A 299 -20.85 0.69 9.88
C VAL A 299 -21.08 1.88 8.94
N ALA A 300 -21.26 3.07 9.48
CA ALA A 300 -21.37 4.29 8.68
C ALA A 300 -20.38 5.35 9.16
N ILE A 301 -19.64 5.94 8.21
CA ILE A 301 -18.60 6.94 8.44
C ILE A 301 -19.12 8.31 7.98
N PHE A 302 -19.31 9.22 8.93
CA PHE A 302 -19.75 10.59 8.69
C PHE A 302 -18.61 11.58 8.98
N PRO A 303 -18.10 12.28 7.96
CA PRO A 303 -17.20 13.42 8.19
C PRO A 303 -17.96 14.58 8.86
N PRO A 304 -17.24 15.55 9.47
CA PRO A 304 -17.87 16.75 10.02
C PRO A 304 -18.72 17.46 8.96
N GLY A 305 -19.88 17.99 9.40
CA GLY A 305 -20.70 18.87 8.59
C GLY A 305 -19.92 20.13 8.21
N ARG A 306 -20.20 20.69 7.02
CA ARG A 306 -19.70 22.01 6.64
C ARG A 306 -20.33 23.10 7.48
#